data_AF-A0A1H8C1E2-F1
#
_entry.id   AF-A0A1H8C1E2-F1
#
_cell.length_a   1.000
_cell.length_b   1.000
_cell.length_c   1.000
_cell.angle_alpha   90.00
_cell.angle_beta   90.00
_cell.angle_gamma   90.00
#
_symmetry.space_group_name_H-M   'P 1'
#
loop_
_entity.id
_entity.type
_entity.pdbx_description
1 polymer ?
#
loop_
_entity_poly.entity_id
_entity_poly.type
_entity_poly.pdbx_seq_one_letter_code
_entity_poly.pdbx_strand_id
1 'polypeptide(L)'
;MSRNKIFTLLICVAWTLTAGAQNSVESIRKAYQDVHKMIDQMTPDADGMWKTPPEYFDLKVVQNLPGTGPHEEKIRMYYGELESEEEGNPYPPHYLRFTTAKYNFAAREFYEEYLYDDKGQVMFIYALTPDVGDELIPYELRMWFDGKRLLRFTAKKSTLKDVYSGSTIPELYLSEAERCQQRAQRYLLMFKGIDENTNL
;
A
#
# COMPACT_ATOMS: atom_id res chain seq x y z
N MET A 1 -40.65 20.40 50.97
CA MET A 1 -39.37 21.14 50.92
C MET A 1 -38.25 20.12 50.98
N SER A 2 -37.86 19.43 49.89
CA SER A 2 -37.08 19.91 48.72
C SER A 2 -35.73 20.53 49.12
N ARG A 3 -34.68 19.71 49.00
CA ARG A 3 -33.25 20.05 48.83
C ARG A 3 -32.56 18.76 48.32
N ASN A 4 -32.89 18.32 47.11
CA ASN A 4 -32.05 18.47 45.90
C ASN A 4 -30.59 18.05 46.21
N LYS A 5 -30.24 16.77 46.11
CA LYS A 5 -29.78 16.10 44.86
C LYS A 5 -28.90 17.03 44.01
N ILE A 6 -27.69 17.31 44.48
CA ILE A 6 -26.71 18.11 43.74
C ILE A 6 -25.37 17.36 43.76
N PHE A 7 -25.06 16.78 42.60
CA PHE A 7 -23.72 16.49 42.08
C PHE A 7 -22.96 15.27 42.59
N THR A 8 -23.59 14.10 42.43
CA THR A 8 -22.89 12.91 41.94
C THR A 8 -22.83 12.99 40.41
N LEU A 9 -21.89 13.75 39.84
CA LEU A 9 -21.59 13.72 38.40
C LEU A 9 -20.18 14.28 38.11
N LEU A 10 -19.16 13.56 38.57
CA LEU A 10 -17.80 13.64 38.04
C LEU A 10 -17.46 12.26 37.45
N ILE A 11 -18.33 11.83 36.54
CA ILE A 11 -18.25 10.59 35.79
C ILE A 11 -17.53 10.92 34.48
N CYS A 12 -16.35 10.33 34.32
CA CYS A 12 -15.86 9.75 33.07
C CYS A 12 -15.93 10.62 31.80
N VAL A 13 -15.26 11.78 31.78
CA VAL A 13 -14.96 12.48 30.52
C VAL A 13 -13.46 12.79 30.46
N ALA A 14 -12.63 11.75 30.32
CA ALA A 14 -11.21 11.94 29.98
C ALA A 14 -10.50 10.68 29.42
N TRP A 15 -11.20 9.62 29.02
CA TRP A 15 -10.54 8.38 28.56
C TRP A 15 -11.17 7.80 27.29
N THR A 16 -11.72 8.63 26.42
CA THR A 16 -11.74 8.32 24.99
C THR A 16 -10.40 8.75 24.39
N LEU A 17 -9.32 8.13 24.87
CA LEU A 17 -8.19 7.87 23.99
C LEU A 17 -8.76 6.96 22.92
N THR A 18 -9.13 7.54 21.79
CA THR A 18 -9.20 6.80 20.54
C THR A 18 -7.84 6.11 20.42
N ALA A 19 -7.80 4.82 20.78
CA ALA A 19 -6.74 3.92 20.38
C ALA A 19 -6.86 3.83 18.85
N GLY A 20 -6.37 4.86 18.16
CA GLY A 20 -6.02 4.73 16.76
C GLY A 20 -5.05 3.56 16.74
N ALA A 21 -5.48 2.44 16.19
CA ALA A 21 -4.75 1.19 16.24
C ALA A 21 -3.33 1.47 15.74
N GLN A 22 -2.37 1.46 16.66
CA GLN A 22 -1.00 1.75 16.31
C GLN A 22 -0.53 0.61 15.41
N ASN A 23 -0.01 0.94 14.23
CA ASN A 23 0.43 -0.09 13.32
C ASN A 23 1.62 -0.84 13.95
N SER A 24 1.52 -2.16 13.98
CA SER A 24 2.60 -3.06 14.36
C SER A 24 3.06 -3.82 13.12
N VAL A 25 4.29 -4.30 13.10
CA VAL A 25 4.79 -5.14 11.98
C VAL A 25 3.88 -6.35 11.74
N GLU A 26 3.32 -6.93 12.81
CA GLU A 26 2.47 -8.11 12.70
C GLU A 26 1.08 -7.79 12.16
N SER A 27 0.46 -6.68 12.61
CA SER A 27 -0.83 -6.25 12.05
C SER A 27 -0.71 -5.88 10.57
N ILE A 28 0.39 -5.23 10.17
CA ILE A 28 0.68 -4.92 8.76
C ILE A 28 0.88 -6.20 7.94
N ARG A 29 1.63 -7.19 8.44
CA ARG A 29 1.80 -8.49 7.76
C ARG A 29 0.48 -9.20 7.55
N LYS A 30 -0.38 -9.20 8.58
CA LYS A 30 -1.72 -9.77 8.48
C LYS A 30 -2.55 -9.07 7.41
N ALA A 31 -2.60 -7.73 7.44
CA ALA A 31 -3.31 -6.95 6.42
C ALA A 31 -2.79 -7.23 5.00
N TYR A 32 -1.47 -7.30 4.85
CA TYR A 32 -0.82 -7.64 3.59
C TYR A 32 -1.19 -9.05 3.09
N GLN A 33 -1.14 -10.06 3.98
CA GLN A 33 -1.55 -11.43 3.65
C GLN A 33 -3.04 -11.52 3.31
N ASP A 34 -3.89 -10.79 4.03
CA ASP A 34 -5.33 -10.83 3.82
C ASP A 34 -5.70 -10.17 2.48
N VAL A 35 -4.99 -9.11 2.06
CA VAL A 35 -5.09 -8.55 0.69
C VAL A 35 -4.63 -9.54 -0.37
N HIS A 36 -3.50 -10.23 -0.17
CA HIS A 36 -3.04 -11.25 -1.12
C HIS A 36 -4.03 -12.42 -1.25
N LYS A 37 -4.60 -12.90 -0.15
CA LYS A 37 -5.67 -13.92 -0.20
C LYS A 37 -6.89 -13.41 -0.95
N MET A 38 -7.30 -12.17 -0.70
CA MET A 38 -8.37 -11.53 -1.46
C MET A 38 -8.02 -11.55 -2.96
N ILE A 39 -6.76 -11.26 -3.33
CA ILE A 39 -6.27 -11.31 -4.70
C ILE A 39 -6.27 -12.71 -5.31
N ASP A 40 -5.79 -13.71 -4.58
CA ASP A 40 -5.75 -15.09 -5.03
C ASP A 40 -7.16 -15.69 -5.22
N GLN A 41 -8.13 -15.22 -4.43
CA GLN A 41 -9.54 -15.59 -4.55
C GLN A 41 -10.23 -14.92 -5.75
N MET A 42 -9.57 -13.96 -6.42
CA MET A 42 -10.04 -13.34 -7.66
C MET A 42 -9.83 -14.31 -8.84
N THR A 43 -10.57 -15.42 -8.86
CA THR A 43 -10.61 -16.31 -10.02
C THR A 43 -11.86 -16.02 -10.85
N PRO A 44 -11.76 -15.94 -12.19
CA PRO A 44 -12.95 -16.02 -13.02
C PRO A 44 -13.66 -17.34 -12.73
N ASP A 45 -14.99 -17.35 -12.77
CA ASP A 45 -15.75 -18.58 -12.66
C ASP A 45 -15.54 -19.48 -13.89
N ALA A 46 -16.12 -20.69 -13.85
CA ALA A 46 -15.97 -21.68 -14.91
C ALA A 46 -16.46 -21.20 -16.30
N ASP A 47 -17.29 -20.14 -16.33
CA ASP A 47 -17.84 -19.54 -17.54
C ASP A 47 -17.06 -18.28 -17.98
N GLY A 48 -15.96 -17.96 -17.29
CA GLY A 48 -15.14 -16.77 -17.56
C GLY A 48 -15.70 -15.46 -16.97
N MET A 49 -16.76 -15.54 -16.17
CA MET A 49 -17.40 -14.41 -15.52
C MET A 49 -16.80 -14.19 -14.13
N TRP A 50 -16.50 -12.94 -13.78
CA TRP A 50 -15.88 -12.63 -12.49
C TRP A 50 -16.94 -12.63 -11.40
N LYS A 51 -16.84 -13.53 -10.41
CA LYS A 51 -17.88 -13.74 -9.39
C LYS A 51 -18.16 -12.51 -8.53
N THR A 52 -17.22 -11.58 -8.46
CA THR A 52 -17.38 -10.15 -8.18
C THR A 52 -16.04 -9.59 -8.62
N PRO A 53 -15.93 -8.63 -9.56
CA PRO A 53 -14.62 -8.09 -9.84
C PRO A 53 -14.11 -7.48 -8.54
N PRO A 54 -12.92 -7.85 -8.07
CA PRO A 54 -12.16 -6.91 -7.27
C PRO A 54 -12.16 -5.56 -7.99
N GLU A 55 -12.63 -4.54 -7.31
CA GLU A 55 -12.59 -3.22 -7.86
C GLU A 55 -11.12 -2.77 -7.93
N TYR A 56 -10.59 -2.75 -9.16
CA TYR A 56 -9.25 -2.29 -9.43
C TYR A 56 -9.20 -1.46 -10.71
N PHE A 57 -8.25 -0.55 -10.76
CA PHE A 57 -7.80 0.08 -11.99
C PHE A 57 -6.57 -0.66 -12.51
N ASP A 58 -6.55 -1.01 -13.80
CA ASP A 58 -5.38 -1.56 -14.50
C ASP A 58 -4.85 -0.53 -15.49
N LEU A 59 -3.59 -0.15 -15.29
CA LEU A 59 -2.91 0.83 -16.11
C LEU A 59 -1.69 0.19 -16.74
N LYS A 60 -1.55 0.43 -18.04
CA LYS A 60 -0.38 0.02 -18.81
C LYS A 60 0.24 1.24 -19.49
N VAL A 61 1.47 1.56 -19.11
CA VAL A 61 2.29 2.59 -19.73
C VAL A 61 3.32 1.90 -20.62
N VAL A 62 3.42 2.32 -21.88
CA VAL A 62 4.41 1.83 -22.83
C VAL A 62 5.09 3.02 -23.48
N GLN A 63 6.41 3.09 -23.41
CA GLN A 63 7.21 4.13 -24.04
C GLN A 63 8.55 3.58 -24.50
N ASN A 64 9.15 4.17 -25.53
CA ASN A 64 10.50 3.85 -25.95
C ASN A 64 11.44 4.98 -25.50
N LEU A 65 12.30 4.70 -24.53
CA LEU A 65 13.16 5.70 -23.90
C LEU A 65 14.49 5.81 -24.67
N PRO A 66 14.91 7.03 -25.07
CA PRO A 66 16.19 7.23 -25.74
C PRO A 66 17.37 6.69 -24.91
N GLY A 67 18.20 5.84 -25.52
CA GLY A 67 19.38 5.27 -24.87
C GLY A 67 19.14 4.09 -23.93
N THR A 68 17.88 3.77 -23.58
CA THR A 68 17.54 2.62 -22.72
C THR A 68 16.59 1.61 -23.36
N GLY A 69 15.93 1.96 -24.47
CA GLY A 69 15.06 1.07 -25.22
C GLY A 69 13.62 1.01 -24.67
N PRO A 70 12.87 -0.08 -24.95
CA PRO A 70 11.46 -0.18 -24.59
C PRO A 70 11.27 -0.25 -23.08
N HIS A 71 10.32 0.53 -22.59
CA HIS A 71 9.87 0.58 -21.21
C HIS A 71 8.38 0.27 -21.17
N GLU A 72 8.01 -0.72 -20.38
CA GLU A 72 6.65 -1.07 -20.05
C GLU A 72 6.48 -1.01 -18.53
N GLU A 73 5.39 -0.42 -18.08
CA GLU A 73 4.98 -0.38 -16.67
C GLU A 73 3.51 -0.78 -16.57
N LYS A 74 3.25 -1.87 -15.84
CA LYS A 74 1.91 -2.38 -15.53
C LYS A 74 1.61 -2.11 -14.07
N ILE A 75 0.53 -1.37 -13.81
CA ILE A 75 0.13 -0.95 -12.48
C ILE A 75 -1.30 -1.43 -12.24
N ARG A 76 -1.52 -2.15 -11.14
CA ARG A 76 -2.87 -2.46 -10.66
C ARG A 76 -3.11 -1.81 -9.33
N MET A 77 -4.20 -1.05 -9.22
CA MET A 77 -4.62 -0.34 -8.03
C MET A 77 -5.90 -0.95 -7.50
N TYR A 78 -5.81 -1.70 -6.42
CA TYR A 78 -6.95 -2.31 -5.73
C TYR A 78 -7.49 -1.32 -4.71
N TYR A 79 -8.78 -1.05 -4.76
CA TYR A 79 -9.44 -0.11 -3.87
C TYR A 79 -10.57 -0.76 -3.08
N GLY A 80 -11.07 -0.03 -2.09
CA GLY A 80 -12.30 -0.37 -1.39
C GLY A 80 -13.16 0.86 -1.21
N GLU A 81 -14.43 0.64 -0.91
CA GLU A 81 -15.40 1.69 -0.64
C GLU A 81 -15.26 2.20 0.81
N LEU A 82 -15.34 3.51 1.00
CA LEU A 82 -15.60 4.10 2.30
C LEU A 82 -17.11 4.08 2.56
N GLU A 83 -17.49 3.92 3.82
CA GLU A 83 -18.89 4.10 4.22
C GLU A 83 -19.30 5.55 3.92
N SER A 84 -20.25 5.72 3.00
CA SER A 84 -20.85 7.01 2.71
C SER A 84 -21.79 7.40 3.86
N GLU A 85 -21.58 8.59 4.43
CA GLU A 85 -22.55 9.18 5.38
C GLU A 85 -23.86 9.57 4.68
N GLU A 86 -23.85 9.74 3.36
CA GLU A 86 -25.04 10.00 2.55
C GLU A 86 -25.70 8.68 2.13
N GLU A 87 -26.83 8.37 2.77
CA GLU A 87 -27.68 7.24 2.43
C GLU A 87 -28.21 7.40 0.99
N GLY A 88 -27.75 6.52 0.08
CA GLY A 88 -28.20 6.50 -1.31
C GLY A 88 -27.27 7.17 -2.34
N ASN A 89 -26.03 7.53 -1.97
CA ASN A 89 -25.03 7.93 -2.98
C ASN A 89 -24.65 6.70 -3.84
N PRO A 90 -24.91 6.70 -5.17
CA PRO A 90 -24.54 5.59 -6.04
C PRO A 90 -23.02 5.48 -6.30
N TYR A 91 -22.23 6.48 -5.88
CA TYR A 91 -20.78 6.56 -6.07
C TYR A 91 -20.09 6.83 -4.73
N PRO A 92 -20.01 5.83 -3.83
CA PRO A 92 -19.33 6.01 -2.55
C PRO A 92 -17.84 6.35 -2.78
N PRO A 93 -17.24 7.20 -1.93
CA PRO A 93 -15.83 7.54 -2.09
C PRO A 93 -14.96 6.30 -1.87
N HIS A 94 -13.93 6.12 -2.69
CA HIS A 94 -13.04 4.97 -2.60
C HIS A 94 -11.72 5.33 -1.88
N TYR A 95 -11.07 4.32 -1.29
CA TYR A 95 -9.70 4.43 -0.82
C TYR A 95 -8.80 3.41 -1.51
N LEU A 96 -7.60 3.85 -1.87
CA LEU A 96 -6.58 2.95 -2.39
C LEU A 96 -6.14 2.01 -1.28
N ARG A 97 -6.34 0.71 -1.45
CA ARG A 97 -5.95 -0.30 -0.46
C ARG A 97 -4.58 -0.88 -0.78
N PHE A 98 -4.35 -1.24 -2.04
CA PHE A 98 -3.14 -1.94 -2.46
C PHE A 98 -2.74 -1.59 -3.89
N THR A 99 -1.45 -1.59 -4.17
CA THR A 99 -0.93 -1.40 -5.53
C THR A 99 0.12 -2.45 -5.84
N THR A 100 0.06 -3.02 -7.03
CA THR A 100 1.15 -3.81 -7.62
C THR A 100 1.70 -3.08 -8.83
N ALA A 101 3.02 -3.05 -8.99
CA ALA A 101 3.68 -2.45 -10.14
C ALA A 101 4.77 -3.38 -10.68
N LYS A 102 4.71 -3.70 -11.98
CA LYS A 102 5.73 -4.44 -12.72
C LYS A 102 6.25 -3.57 -13.84
N TYR A 103 7.54 -3.30 -13.89
CA TYR A 103 8.12 -2.45 -14.92
C TYR A 103 9.55 -2.82 -15.25
N ASN A 104 10.05 -2.32 -16.37
CA ASN A 104 11.41 -2.58 -16.80
C ASN A 104 12.18 -1.30 -17.15
N PHE A 105 13.49 -1.31 -16.96
CA PHE A 105 14.41 -0.35 -17.58
C PHE A 105 15.43 -1.15 -18.38
N ALA A 106 15.41 -0.99 -19.71
CA ALA A 106 16.10 -1.91 -20.62
C ALA A 106 15.70 -3.38 -20.32
N ALA A 107 16.67 -4.27 -20.14
CA ALA A 107 16.43 -5.68 -19.82
C ALA A 107 16.20 -5.98 -18.32
N ARG A 108 16.23 -4.95 -17.46
CA ARG A 108 16.10 -5.11 -15.99
C ARG A 108 14.63 -5.01 -15.59
N GLU A 109 14.13 -6.03 -14.93
CA GLU A 109 12.76 -6.08 -14.41
C GLU A 109 12.71 -5.69 -12.94
N PHE A 110 11.64 -4.99 -12.57
CA PHE A 110 11.36 -4.51 -11.23
C PHE A 110 9.95 -4.92 -10.84
N TYR A 111 9.77 -5.22 -9.56
CA TYR A 111 8.47 -5.52 -8.99
C TYR A 111 8.28 -4.82 -7.66
N GLU A 112 7.17 -4.14 -7.49
CA GLU A 112 6.87 -3.37 -6.28
C GLU A 112 5.43 -3.57 -5.85
N GLU A 113 5.22 -3.54 -4.54
CA GLU A 113 3.91 -3.60 -3.93
C GLU A 113 3.79 -2.59 -2.80
N TYR A 114 2.62 -1.97 -2.70
CA TYR A 114 2.34 -0.90 -1.74
C TYR A 114 1.02 -1.17 -1.05
N LEU A 115 1.04 -1.24 0.28
CA LEU A 115 -0.16 -1.33 1.11
C LEU A 115 -0.43 0.02 1.75
N TYR A 116 -1.68 0.45 1.74
CA TYR A 116 -2.13 1.70 2.33
C TYR A 116 -3.18 1.43 3.41
N ASP A 117 -3.28 2.35 4.37
CA ASP A 117 -4.41 2.41 5.29
C ASP A 117 -5.63 3.09 4.62
N ASP A 118 -6.74 3.13 5.35
CA ASP A 118 -7.99 3.79 4.96
C ASP A 118 -7.86 5.30 4.72
N LYS A 119 -6.77 5.92 5.22
CA LYS A 119 -6.44 7.34 5.05
C LYS A 119 -5.46 7.58 3.89
N GLY A 120 -5.08 6.53 3.17
CA GLY A 120 -4.10 6.60 2.09
C GLY A 120 -2.66 6.75 2.56
N GLN A 121 -2.34 6.47 3.83
CA GLN A 121 -0.96 6.43 4.30
C GLN A 121 -0.35 5.06 4.00
N VAL A 122 0.89 5.05 3.51
CA VAL A 122 1.61 3.81 3.22
C VAL A 122 1.90 3.08 4.53
N MET A 123 1.44 1.84 4.65
CA MET A 123 1.70 0.93 5.77
C MET A 123 2.85 -0.02 5.47
N PHE A 124 2.99 -0.43 4.21
CA PHE A 124 3.97 -1.42 3.78
C PHE A 124 4.46 -1.14 2.37
N ILE A 125 5.76 -1.35 2.16
CA ILE A 125 6.38 -1.38 0.84
C ILE A 125 7.16 -2.67 0.70
N TYR A 126 6.95 -3.36 -0.41
CA TYR A 126 7.77 -4.45 -0.90
C TYR A 126 8.39 -4.05 -2.24
N ALA A 127 9.67 -4.28 -2.43
CA ALA A 127 10.34 -4.05 -3.71
C ALA A 127 11.34 -5.14 -4.01
N LEU A 128 11.23 -5.75 -5.19
CA LEU A 128 12.26 -6.56 -5.81
C LEU A 128 12.95 -5.71 -6.87
N THR A 129 14.24 -5.51 -6.64
CA THR A 129 15.08 -4.66 -7.49
C THR A 129 16.27 -5.48 -7.95
N PRO A 130 16.67 -5.37 -9.23
CA PRO A 130 17.86 -6.03 -9.72
C PRO A 130 19.11 -5.43 -9.04
N ASP A 131 20.12 -6.27 -8.75
CA ASP A 131 21.39 -5.78 -8.18
C ASP A 131 21.97 -4.66 -9.04
N VAL A 132 22.58 -3.68 -8.38
CA VAL A 132 23.32 -2.60 -9.05
C VAL A 132 24.73 -3.08 -9.43
N GLY A 133 25.22 -4.17 -8.83
CA GLY A 133 26.51 -4.81 -9.14
C GLY A 133 26.48 -5.87 -10.25
N ASP A 134 27.67 -6.45 -10.53
CA ASP A 134 27.94 -7.41 -11.61
C ASP A 134 27.19 -8.75 -11.49
N GLU A 135 26.59 -9.05 -10.33
CA GLU A 135 26.04 -10.38 -10.04
C GLU A 135 24.58 -10.58 -10.48
N LEU A 136 23.85 -9.53 -10.91
CA LEU A 136 22.42 -9.60 -11.31
C LEU A 136 21.47 -10.25 -10.26
N ILE A 137 21.90 -10.41 -9.00
CA ILE A 137 21.09 -11.05 -7.96
C ILE A 137 20.08 -10.05 -7.41
N PRO A 138 18.76 -10.22 -7.62
CA PRO A 138 17.79 -9.27 -7.11
C PRO A 138 17.85 -9.18 -5.59
N TYR A 139 17.70 -7.97 -5.07
CA TYR A 139 17.52 -7.74 -3.65
C TYR A 139 16.07 -7.34 -3.35
N GLU A 140 15.59 -7.87 -2.23
CA GLU A 140 14.27 -7.65 -1.69
C GLU A 140 14.36 -6.58 -0.60
N LEU A 141 13.61 -5.51 -0.75
CA LEU A 141 13.39 -4.50 0.27
C LEU A 141 11.99 -4.63 0.85
N ARG A 142 11.91 -4.50 2.18
CA ARG A 142 10.64 -4.43 2.91
C ARG A 142 10.67 -3.28 3.89
N MET A 143 9.65 -2.44 3.87
CA MET A 143 9.49 -1.32 4.79
C MET A 143 8.12 -1.36 5.44
N TRP A 144 8.08 -1.22 6.77
CA TRP A 144 6.84 -1.19 7.56
C TRP A 144 6.73 0.17 8.25
N PHE A 145 5.53 0.75 8.22
CA PHE A 145 5.29 2.10 8.71
C PHE A 145 4.10 2.20 9.66
N ASP A 146 4.21 3.14 10.59
CA ASP A 146 3.15 3.63 11.46
C ASP A 146 2.99 5.12 11.20
N GLY A 147 2.12 5.44 10.25
CA GLY A 147 2.08 6.73 9.58
C GLY A 147 3.43 7.10 8.97
N LYS A 148 4.04 8.21 9.40
CA LYS A 148 5.36 8.65 8.91
C LYS A 148 6.55 7.93 9.57
N ARG A 149 6.31 7.15 10.62
CA ARG A 149 7.37 6.50 11.40
C ARG A 149 7.70 5.14 10.80
N LEU A 150 8.97 4.93 10.45
CA LEU A 150 9.48 3.62 10.08
C LEU A 150 9.49 2.69 11.31
N LEU A 151 8.79 1.57 11.22
CA LEU A 151 8.79 0.51 12.24
C LEU A 151 9.94 -0.47 12.00
N ARG A 152 10.12 -0.86 10.74
CA ARG A 152 11.13 -1.83 10.33
C ARG A 152 11.52 -1.60 8.88
N PHE A 153 12.79 -1.85 8.59
CA PHE A 153 13.35 -2.02 7.26
C PHE A 153 14.04 -3.38 7.21
N THR A 154 13.91 -4.10 6.10
CA THR A 154 14.63 -5.35 5.84
C THR A 154 15.13 -5.35 4.42
N ALA A 155 16.38 -5.75 4.23
CA ALA A 155 16.99 -5.98 2.93
C ALA A 155 17.49 -7.42 2.86
N LYS A 156 17.17 -8.13 1.78
CA LYS A 156 17.66 -9.50 1.54
C LYS A 156 18.29 -9.60 0.16
N LYS A 157 19.40 -10.33 0.05
CA LYS A 157 20.04 -10.65 -1.22
C LYS A 157 19.79 -12.13 -1.51
N SER A 158 19.03 -12.42 -2.57
CA SER A 158 18.48 -13.76 -2.86
C SER A 158 17.60 -14.37 -1.74
N THR A 159 17.00 -15.53 -2.00
CA THR A 159 16.06 -16.24 -1.12
C THR A 159 16.61 -16.75 0.21
N LEU A 160 17.90 -16.53 0.53
CA LEU A 160 18.60 -17.33 1.55
C LEU A 160 19.18 -16.58 2.74
N LYS A 161 19.31 -15.24 2.75
CA LYS A 161 19.77 -14.53 3.97
C LYS A 161 19.38 -13.05 4.03
N ASP A 162 18.90 -12.62 5.20
CA ASP A 162 18.74 -11.21 5.53
C ASP A 162 20.12 -10.53 5.54
N VAL A 163 20.28 -9.52 4.68
CA VAL A 163 21.48 -8.66 4.65
C VAL A 163 21.37 -7.62 5.76
N TYR A 164 20.15 -7.16 6.04
CA TYR A 164 19.89 -6.20 7.10
C TYR A 164 18.45 -6.30 7.62
N SER A 165 18.26 -6.10 8.93
CA SER A 165 16.96 -5.88 9.56
C SER A 165 17.10 -4.89 10.72
N GLY A 166 16.33 -3.81 10.73
CA GLY A 166 16.41 -2.76 11.76
C GLY A 166 15.30 -1.72 11.67
N SER A 167 15.30 -0.73 12.55
CA SER A 167 14.31 0.38 12.57
C SER A 167 14.81 1.64 11.85
N THR A 168 15.91 1.54 11.11
CA THR A 168 16.54 2.61 10.33
C THR A 168 16.86 2.11 8.94
N ILE A 169 16.96 3.00 7.95
CA ILE A 169 17.37 2.66 6.59
C ILE A 169 18.90 2.86 6.51
N PRO A 170 19.69 1.82 6.19
CA PRO A 170 21.11 1.97 5.94
C PRO A 170 21.38 2.90 4.76
N GLU A 171 22.48 3.66 4.81
CA GLU A 171 22.85 4.66 3.79
C GLU A 171 22.83 4.10 2.37
N LEU A 172 23.33 2.88 2.20
CA LEU A 172 23.35 2.15 0.92
C LEU A 172 21.96 2.01 0.27
N TYR A 173 20.89 1.97 1.06
CA TYR A 173 19.51 1.76 0.59
C TYR A 173 18.65 3.03 0.61
N LEU A 174 19.20 4.17 1.03
CA LEU A 174 18.40 5.41 1.19
C LEU A 174 17.76 5.85 -0.13
N SER A 175 18.54 5.97 -1.20
CA SER A 175 18.03 6.42 -2.50
C SER A 175 16.90 5.51 -3.01
N GLU A 176 17.02 4.21 -2.79
CA GLU A 176 16.04 3.23 -3.25
C GLU A 176 14.77 3.24 -2.41
N ALA A 177 14.91 3.38 -1.09
CA ALA A 177 13.78 3.55 -0.18
C ALA A 177 13.00 4.84 -0.47
N GLU A 178 13.70 5.95 -0.72
CA GLU A 178 13.09 7.23 -1.12
C GLU A 178 12.35 7.11 -2.45
N ARG A 179 12.96 6.47 -3.46
CA ARG A 179 12.34 6.19 -4.76
C ARG A 179 11.04 5.41 -4.60
N CYS A 180 11.06 4.37 -3.77
CA CYS A 180 9.86 3.57 -3.49
C CYS A 180 8.76 4.39 -2.79
N GLN A 181 9.10 5.21 -1.80
CA GLN A 181 8.13 6.08 -1.12
C GLN A 181 7.51 7.13 -2.06
N GLN A 182 8.32 7.74 -2.94
CA GLN A 182 7.84 8.68 -3.95
C GLN A 182 6.89 8.02 -4.93
N ARG A 183 7.18 6.78 -5.36
CA ARG A 183 6.29 6.01 -6.25
C ARG A 183 4.97 5.66 -5.58
N ALA A 184 4.99 5.26 -4.31
CA ALA A 184 3.78 5.03 -3.52
C ALA A 184 2.88 6.29 -3.49
N GLN A 185 3.47 7.45 -3.20
CA GLN A 185 2.75 8.73 -3.21
C GLN A 185 2.20 9.07 -4.60
N ARG A 186 2.99 8.85 -5.65
CA ARG A 186 2.56 9.08 -7.04
C ARG A 186 1.36 8.19 -7.41
N TYR A 187 1.36 6.93 -7.00
CA TYR A 187 0.22 6.04 -7.27
C TYR A 187 -1.03 6.42 -6.49
N LEU A 188 -0.88 6.87 -5.24
CA LEU A 188 -2.01 7.42 -4.49
C LEU A 188 -2.61 8.66 -5.18
N LEU A 189 -1.77 9.59 -5.67
CA LEU A 189 -2.25 10.77 -6.39
C LEU A 189 -2.92 10.39 -7.71
N MET A 190 -2.35 9.43 -8.44
CA MET A 190 -2.92 8.90 -9.67
C MET A 190 -4.28 8.24 -9.41
N PHE A 191 -4.39 7.41 -8.37
CA PHE A 191 -5.66 6.81 -7.95
C PHE A 191 -6.72 7.87 -7.69
N LYS A 192 -6.41 8.90 -6.89
CA LYS A 192 -7.34 10.00 -6.60
C LYS A 192 -7.80 10.70 -7.88
N GLY A 193 -6.86 10.98 -8.79
CA GLY A 193 -7.20 11.59 -10.08
C GLY A 193 -8.06 10.71 -10.98
N ILE A 194 -7.94 9.38 -10.89
CA ILE A 194 -8.82 8.46 -11.62
C ILE A 194 -10.20 8.43 -10.97
N ASP A 195 -10.24 8.22 -9.65
CA ASP A 195 -11.47 8.08 -8.86
C ASP A 195 -12.36 9.32 -8.94
N GLU A 196 -11.79 10.52 -8.80
CA GLU A 196 -12.51 11.79 -8.92
C GLU A 196 -13.14 11.98 -10.31
N ASN A 197 -12.52 11.44 -11.37
CA ASN A 197 -13.03 11.55 -12.75
C ASN A 197 -14.04 10.45 -13.10
N THR A 198 -14.06 9.33 -12.37
CA THR A 198 -15.02 8.24 -12.59
C THR A 198 -16.33 8.44 -11.83
N ASN A 199 -16.34 9.28 -10.79
CA ASN A 199 -17.51 9.60 -9.98
C ASN A 199 -18.28 10.86 -10.45
N LEU A 200 -18.07 11.29 -11.71
CA LEU A 200 -18.78 12.39 -12.40
C LEU A 200 -19.85 11.84 -13.37
#